data_AF-A0A7W3SZN0-F1
#
_entry.id   AF-A0A7W3SZN0-F1
#
_cell.length_a   1.000
_cell.length_b   1.000
_cell.length_c   1.000
_cell.angle_alpha   90.00
_cell.angle_beta   90.00
_cell.angle_gamma   90.00
#
_symmetry.space_group_name_H-M   'P 1'
#
loop_
_entity.id
_entity.type
_entity.pdbx_description
1 polymer ?
#
loop_
_entity_poly.entity_id
_entity_poly.type
_entity_poly.pdbx_seq_one_letter_code
_entity_poly.pdbx_strand_id
1 'polypeptide(L)'
;MGSPRGSTPGPGPGGIVVPVLFGGVGAAVALVAGGTGPTALVAGAGIAVVVWLVTAGTALLTRSAGRSTGRSAAEPPSAGIPADVRPWLTRAASAADDLTRHAATVPSLTGAAEYVRTAVDRLHARARAVAVIDAASGDTDSRRLRGEHRRLTEEAAALPGGPLRRAKEEAAGAALERADARERREELRALLLATLESTALRAEAAAERGATIVSLRAAGDVPDEQLDLGPVDTELRAVQAGLDRLEEITRNLASDEGRDGRA
;
A
#
# COMPACT_ATOMS: atom_id res chain seq x y z
N MET A 1 23.78 -65.41 -21.48
CA MET A 1 22.57 -64.90 -22.18
C MET A 1 22.04 -63.70 -21.42
N GLY A 2 21.76 -62.63 -22.16
CA GLY A 2 21.80 -61.24 -21.70
C GLY A 2 20.67 -60.77 -20.80
N SER A 3 21.03 -59.86 -19.90
CA SER A 3 20.13 -58.97 -19.17
C SER A 3 19.78 -57.74 -20.03
N PRO A 4 18.51 -57.29 -20.06
CA PRO A 4 18.20 -55.89 -20.27
C PRO A 4 18.10 -55.17 -18.92
N ARG A 5 19.00 -54.20 -18.73
CA ARG A 5 18.98 -53.22 -17.64
C ARG A 5 17.84 -52.23 -17.89
N GLY A 6 16.90 -52.13 -16.96
CA GLY A 6 15.92 -51.06 -16.90
C GLY A 6 16.56 -49.81 -16.30
N SER A 7 16.81 -48.80 -17.13
CA SER A 7 17.32 -47.50 -16.73
C SER A 7 16.22 -46.70 -16.03
N THR A 8 16.38 -46.42 -14.74
CA THR A 8 15.62 -45.39 -14.03
C THR A 8 16.09 -44.00 -14.51
N PRO A 9 15.20 -43.11 -14.95
CA PRO A 9 15.58 -41.72 -15.21
C PRO A 9 15.87 -41.05 -13.86
N GLY A 10 17.15 -40.79 -13.60
CA GLY A 10 17.57 -39.95 -12.49
C GLY A 10 17.03 -38.53 -12.68
N PRO A 11 16.70 -37.81 -11.59
CA PRO A 11 16.42 -36.39 -11.67
C PRO A 11 17.68 -35.69 -12.18
N GLY A 12 17.59 -35.13 -13.39
CA GLY A 12 18.72 -34.44 -14.02
C GLY A 12 19.21 -33.28 -13.16
N PRO A 13 20.53 -32.99 -13.14
CA PRO A 13 21.09 -31.82 -12.47
C PRO A 13 20.87 -30.56 -13.33
N GLY A 14 19.60 -30.27 -13.64
CA GLY A 14 19.19 -29.18 -14.52
C GLY A 14 17.98 -28.48 -13.94
N GLY A 15 18.20 -27.61 -12.96
CA GLY A 15 17.12 -26.83 -12.35
C GLY A 15 17.51 -25.93 -11.18
N ILE A 16 18.80 -25.60 -11.03
CA ILE A 16 19.28 -24.66 -10.01
C ILE A 16 20.22 -23.66 -10.68
N VAL A 17 19.68 -22.80 -11.55
CA VAL A 17 20.28 -21.50 -11.88
C VAL A 17 19.11 -20.57 -12.18
N VAL A 18 19.23 -19.28 -11.84
CA VAL A 18 18.27 -18.18 -12.10
C VAL A 18 17.27 -17.84 -10.97
N PRO A 19 17.73 -17.69 -9.71
CA PRO A 19 17.31 -16.46 -9.03
C PRO A 19 18.46 -15.71 -8.32
N VAL A 20 19.72 -16.08 -8.59
CA VAL A 20 20.90 -15.36 -8.05
C VAL A 20 21.37 -14.24 -9.00
N LEU A 21 20.95 -14.27 -10.27
CA LEU A 21 21.45 -13.32 -11.28
C LEU A 21 20.83 -11.92 -11.24
N PHE A 22 19.67 -11.71 -10.61
CA PHE A 22 19.07 -10.37 -10.52
C PHE A 22 19.34 -9.65 -9.18
N GLY A 23 19.71 -10.37 -8.12
CA GLY A 23 20.15 -9.76 -6.86
C GLY A 23 21.62 -9.29 -6.89
N GLY A 24 22.47 -9.93 -7.70
CA GLY A 24 23.90 -9.63 -7.78
C GLY A 24 24.25 -8.44 -8.68
N VAL A 25 23.42 -8.10 -9.68
CA VAL A 25 23.73 -7.05 -10.66
C VAL A 25 23.59 -5.65 -10.04
N GLY A 26 22.65 -5.44 -9.11
CA GLY A 26 22.51 -4.15 -8.41
C GLY A 26 23.71 -3.80 -7.51
N ALA A 27 24.29 -4.80 -6.84
CA ALA A 27 25.47 -4.59 -5.99
C ALA A 27 26.77 -4.40 -6.80
N ALA A 28 26.88 -5.05 -7.97
CA ALA A 28 28.06 -4.94 -8.84
C ALA A 28 28.16 -3.57 -9.54
N VAL A 29 27.04 -2.98 -9.95
CA VAL A 29 27.04 -1.64 -10.58
C VAL A 29 27.40 -0.54 -9.56
N ALA A 30 26.97 -0.68 -8.30
CA ALA A 30 27.32 0.27 -7.22
C ALA A 30 28.82 0.24 -6.86
N LEU A 31 29.47 -0.93 -6.95
CA LEU A 31 30.91 -1.08 -6.70
C LEU A 31 31.79 -0.57 -7.86
N VAL A 32 31.34 -0.72 -9.11
CA VAL A 32 32.07 -0.22 -10.30
C VAL A 32 31.98 1.31 -10.43
N ALA A 33 30.93 1.93 -9.90
CA ALA A 33 30.77 3.39 -9.87
C ALA A 33 31.51 4.10 -8.71
N GLY A 34 32.35 3.39 -7.94
CA GLY A 34 33.13 3.98 -6.85
C GLY A 34 32.32 4.34 -5.60
N GLY A 35 31.12 3.77 -5.43
CA GLY A 35 30.29 4.00 -4.26
C GLY A 35 30.89 3.40 -3.00
N THR A 36 31.46 4.25 -2.13
CA THR A 36 31.85 3.86 -0.77
C THR A 36 30.73 4.24 0.19
N GLY A 37 29.99 3.25 0.71
CA GLY A 37 29.08 3.43 1.86
C GLY A 37 27.57 3.20 1.62
N PRO A 38 26.73 3.62 2.60
CA PRO A 38 25.35 3.16 2.85
C PRO A 38 24.30 3.52 1.79
N THR A 39 24.67 4.22 0.73
CA THR A 39 23.77 4.61 -0.37
C THR A 39 23.31 3.42 -1.22
N ALA A 40 24.11 2.35 -1.29
CA ALA A 40 23.74 1.12 -2.00
C ALA A 40 22.57 0.36 -1.36
N LEU A 41 22.33 0.54 -0.05
CA LEU A 41 21.21 -0.11 0.66
C LEU A 41 19.85 0.50 0.30
N VAL A 42 19.80 1.80 -0.01
CA VAL A 42 18.54 2.51 -0.27
C VAL A 42 17.99 2.18 -1.66
N ALA A 43 18.86 2.04 -2.67
CA ALA A 43 18.44 1.63 -4.01
C ALA A 43 17.91 0.18 -4.05
N GLY A 44 18.47 -0.72 -3.22
CA GLY A 44 18.00 -2.10 -3.10
C GLY A 44 16.61 -2.23 -2.46
N ALA A 45 16.27 -1.35 -1.52
CA ALA A 45 14.97 -1.36 -0.84
C ALA A 45 13.80 -1.00 -1.77
N GLY A 46 14.00 -0.02 -2.67
CA GLY A 46 12.96 0.40 -3.63
C GLY A 46 12.54 -0.73 -4.58
N ILE A 47 13.51 -1.48 -5.12
CA ILE A 47 13.24 -2.61 -6.02
C ILE A 47 12.49 -3.73 -5.28
N ALA A 48 12.82 -3.99 -4.01
CA ALA A 48 12.12 -4.98 -3.20
C ALA A 48 10.65 -4.61 -2.94
N VAL A 49 10.35 -3.32 -2.74
CA VAL A 49 8.97 -2.82 -2.56
C VAL A 49 8.15 -2.97 -3.84
N VAL A 50 8.73 -2.64 -5.01
CA VAL A 50 8.05 -2.79 -6.30
C VAL A 50 7.80 -4.26 -6.63
N VAL A 51 8.79 -5.13 -6.44
CA VAL A 51 8.62 -6.58 -6.62
C VAL A 51 7.57 -7.12 -5.67
N TRP A 52 7.52 -6.65 -4.42
CA TRP A 52 6.48 -7.01 -3.45
C TRP A 52 5.08 -6.54 -3.88
N LEU A 53 4.91 -5.31 -4.36
CA LEU A 53 3.62 -4.80 -4.85
C LEU A 53 3.09 -5.64 -6.02
N VAL A 54 3.97 -6.04 -6.94
CA VAL A 54 3.62 -6.89 -8.09
C VAL A 54 3.31 -8.33 -7.65
N THR A 55 4.08 -8.90 -6.72
CA THR A 55 3.85 -10.27 -6.23
C THR A 55 2.64 -10.37 -5.31
N ALA A 56 2.39 -9.38 -4.45
CA ALA A 56 1.20 -9.33 -3.60
C ALA A 56 -0.07 -9.13 -4.44
N GLY A 57 -0.02 -8.27 -5.48
CA GLY A 57 -1.12 -8.10 -6.43
C GLY A 57 -1.44 -9.36 -7.23
N THR A 58 -0.41 -10.10 -7.66
CA THR A 58 -0.60 -11.38 -8.40
C THR A 58 -1.01 -12.54 -7.49
N ALA A 59 -0.57 -12.58 -6.23
CA ALA A 59 -0.99 -13.59 -5.24
C ALA A 59 -2.47 -13.45 -4.86
N LEU A 60 -3.01 -12.22 -4.86
CA LEU A 60 -4.44 -11.98 -4.64
C LEU A 60 -5.29 -12.50 -5.81
N LEU A 61 -4.76 -12.45 -7.03
CA LEU A 61 -5.42 -12.93 -8.26
C LEU A 61 -5.30 -14.45 -8.44
N THR A 62 -4.28 -15.08 -7.86
CA THR A 62 -3.99 -16.53 -8.03
C THR A 62 -4.40 -17.40 -6.84
N ARG A 63 -4.89 -16.82 -5.73
CA ARG A 63 -5.32 -17.57 -4.54
C ARG A 63 -6.52 -18.50 -4.77
N SER A 64 -7.13 -18.44 -5.94
CA SER A 64 -8.19 -19.35 -6.39
C SER A 64 -7.67 -20.71 -6.89
N ALA A 65 -6.35 -20.89 -7.07
CA ALA A 65 -5.80 -22.11 -7.64
C ALA A 65 -4.50 -22.56 -6.94
N GLY A 66 -4.64 -23.53 -6.03
CA GLY A 66 -3.57 -24.50 -5.77
C GLY A 66 -2.60 -24.17 -4.63
N ARG A 67 -2.61 -25.05 -3.62
CA ARG A 67 -1.59 -25.17 -2.58
C ARG A 67 -0.21 -25.31 -3.21
N SER A 68 0.75 -24.49 -2.78
CA SER A 68 2.17 -24.77 -2.95
C SER A 68 2.90 -24.64 -1.62
N THR A 69 3.51 -25.75 -1.23
CA THR A 69 4.52 -25.91 -0.19
C THR A 69 5.86 -25.39 -0.69
N GLY A 70 6.55 -24.53 0.06
CA GLY A 70 7.98 -24.32 -0.15
C GLY A 70 8.53 -22.95 0.25
N ARG A 71 9.37 -22.99 1.30
CA ARG A 71 10.43 -22.01 1.63
C ARG A 71 9.93 -20.64 2.07
N SER A 72 9.86 -20.46 3.40
CA SER A 72 9.80 -19.17 4.09
C SER A 72 10.91 -18.24 3.59
N ALA A 73 10.60 -17.40 2.62
CA ALA A 73 11.13 -16.05 2.62
C ALA A 73 10.75 -15.44 3.96
N ALA A 74 11.70 -14.82 4.66
CA ALA A 74 11.41 -14.09 5.89
C ALA A 74 10.20 -13.21 5.63
N GLU A 75 9.07 -13.56 6.26
CA GLU A 75 7.84 -12.80 6.14
C GLU A 75 8.21 -11.37 6.54
N PRO A 76 8.08 -10.37 5.64
CA PRO A 76 8.42 -9.01 6.00
C PRO A 76 7.63 -8.68 7.27
N PRO A 77 8.22 -7.92 8.23
CA PRO A 77 7.51 -7.55 9.44
C PRO A 77 6.16 -7.03 9.01
N SER A 78 5.10 -7.70 9.45
CA SER A 78 3.73 -7.35 9.10
C SER A 78 3.55 -5.91 9.58
N ALA A 79 3.70 -4.97 8.64
CA ALA A 79 3.67 -3.55 8.96
C ALA A 79 2.30 -3.30 9.55
N GLY A 80 2.27 -3.11 10.88
CA GLY A 80 1.03 -2.96 11.61
C GLY A 80 0.27 -1.75 11.09
N ILE A 81 -1.06 -1.79 11.19
CA ILE A 81 -1.89 -0.63 10.84
C ILE A 81 -1.37 0.60 11.63
N PRO A 82 -1.20 1.76 10.97
CA PRO A 82 -0.75 2.98 11.62
C PRO A 82 -1.64 3.34 12.81
N ALA A 83 -1.05 3.79 13.93
CA ALA A 83 -1.78 3.95 15.19
C ALA A 83 -2.91 5.00 15.10
N ASP A 84 -2.71 6.04 14.30
CA ASP A 84 -3.67 7.08 13.94
C ASP A 84 -4.89 6.53 13.17
N VAL A 85 -4.73 5.47 12.37
CA VAL A 85 -5.80 4.90 11.54
C VAL A 85 -6.66 3.87 12.30
N ARG A 86 -6.12 3.23 13.33
CA ARG A 86 -6.81 2.16 14.07
C ARG A 86 -8.18 2.56 14.61
N PRO A 87 -8.36 3.72 15.27
CA PRO A 87 -9.66 4.10 15.80
C PRO A 87 -10.74 4.16 14.72
N TRP A 88 -10.42 4.71 13.55
CA TRP A 88 -11.36 4.83 12.43
C TRP A 88 -11.77 3.46 11.88
N LEU A 89 -10.82 2.55 11.71
CA LEU A 89 -11.11 1.19 11.24
C LEU A 89 -11.93 0.40 12.25
N THR A 90 -11.65 0.54 13.54
CA THR A 90 -12.45 -0.09 14.60
C THR A 90 -13.89 0.41 14.59
N ARG A 91 -14.11 1.74 14.44
CA ARG A 91 -15.46 2.28 14.35
C ARG A 91 -16.19 1.82 13.08
N ALA A 92 -15.51 1.81 11.93
CA ALA A 92 -16.11 1.32 10.68
C ALA A 92 -16.48 -0.18 10.76
N ALA A 93 -15.64 -1.00 11.39
CA ALA A 93 -15.95 -2.41 11.65
C ALA A 93 -17.17 -2.57 12.57
N SER A 94 -17.24 -1.78 13.66
CA SER A 94 -18.41 -1.74 14.54
C SER A 94 -19.68 -1.35 13.76
N ALA A 95 -19.60 -0.36 12.88
CA ALA A 95 -20.72 0.06 12.04
C ALA A 95 -21.17 -1.06 11.09
N ALA A 96 -20.24 -1.83 10.51
CA ALA A 96 -20.56 -2.99 9.68
C ALA A 96 -21.29 -4.09 10.48
N ASP A 97 -20.85 -4.34 11.71
CA ASP A 97 -21.50 -5.30 12.62
C ASP A 97 -22.89 -4.81 13.04
N ASP A 98 -23.06 -3.52 13.33
CA ASP A 98 -24.34 -2.90 13.66
C ASP A 98 -25.32 -3.02 12.48
N LEU A 99 -24.87 -2.68 11.28
CA LEU A 99 -25.70 -2.80 10.07
C LEU A 99 -26.09 -4.26 9.79
N THR A 100 -25.22 -5.23 10.11
CA THR A 100 -25.57 -6.65 10.03
C THR A 100 -26.65 -7.03 11.06
N ARG A 101 -26.53 -6.55 12.29
CA ARG A 101 -27.56 -6.77 13.32
C ARG A 101 -28.90 -6.15 12.90
N HIS A 102 -28.87 -4.98 12.29
CA HIS A 102 -30.05 -4.35 11.70
C HIS A 102 -30.65 -5.19 10.56
N ALA A 103 -29.82 -5.73 9.66
CA ALA A 103 -30.27 -6.59 8.57
C ALA A 103 -30.95 -7.89 9.04
N ALA A 104 -30.59 -8.41 10.21
CA ALA A 104 -31.28 -9.55 10.81
C ALA A 104 -32.74 -9.22 11.22
N THR A 105 -33.04 -7.94 11.46
CA THR A 105 -34.40 -7.46 11.80
C THR A 105 -35.13 -6.92 10.58
N VAL A 106 -34.39 -6.33 9.64
CA VAL A 106 -34.89 -5.68 8.43
C VAL A 106 -34.16 -6.27 7.22
N PRO A 107 -34.70 -7.36 6.61
CA PRO A 107 -33.99 -8.11 5.56
C PRO A 107 -33.57 -7.29 4.35
N SER A 108 -34.31 -6.23 4.00
CA SER A 108 -33.93 -5.27 2.95
C SER A 108 -32.56 -4.60 3.16
N LEU A 109 -32.01 -4.57 4.38
CA LEU A 109 -30.67 -4.04 4.67
C LEU A 109 -29.52 -5.04 4.43
N THR A 110 -29.81 -6.29 4.04
CA THR A 110 -28.77 -7.34 3.89
C THR A 110 -27.68 -6.95 2.90
N GLY A 111 -28.05 -6.43 1.72
CA GLY A 111 -27.07 -5.99 0.71
C GLY A 111 -26.19 -4.84 1.19
N ALA A 112 -26.76 -3.90 1.95
CA ALA A 112 -26.01 -2.80 2.56
C ALA A 112 -25.00 -3.32 3.60
N ALA A 113 -25.40 -4.26 4.44
CA ALA A 113 -24.52 -4.86 5.44
C ALA A 113 -23.33 -5.61 4.80
N GLU A 114 -23.58 -6.42 3.77
CA GLU A 114 -22.53 -7.13 3.02
C GLU A 114 -21.57 -6.16 2.31
N TYR A 115 -22.12 -5.11 1.72
CA TYR A 115 -21.34 -4.06 1.08
C TYR A 115 -20.41 -3.36 2.07
N VAL A 116 -20.94 -2.89 3.21
CA VAL A 116 -20.14 -2.16 4.21
C VAL A 116 -19.06 -3.06 4.80
N ARG A 117 -19.33 -4.34 5.07
CA ARG A 117 -18.29 -5.30 5.48
C ARG A 117 -17.16 -5.40 4.47
N THR A 118 -17.50 -5.58 3.20
CA THR A 118 -16.52 -5.64 2.10
C THR A 118 -15.73 -4.32 1.99
N ALA A 119 -16.40 -3.18 2.19
CA ALA A 119 -15.76 -1.87 2.21
C ALA A 119 -14.75 -1.74 3.37
N VAL A 120 -15.10 -2.19 4.57
CA VAL A 120 -14.20 -2.20 5.74
C VAL A 120 -12.98 -3.07 5.49
N ASP A 121 -13.14 -4.26 4.91
CA ASP A 121 -12.00 -5.11 4.54
C ASP A 121 -11.05 -4.41 3.56
N ARG A 122 -11.61 -3.69 2.59
CA ARG A 122 -10.82 -2.87 1.65
C ARG A 122 -10.11 -1.71 2.36
N LEU A 123 -10.78 -1.01 3.30
CA LEU A 123 -10.15 0.05 4.10
C LEU A 123 -8.98 -0.50 4.92
N HIS A 124 -9.12 -1.68 5.53
CA HIS A 124 -8.03 -2.35 6.24
C HIS A 124 -6.85 -2.67 5.32
N ALA A 125 -7.11 -3.19 4.11
CA ALA A 125 -6.06 -3.45 3.14
C ALA A 125 -5.32 -2.17 2.71
N ARG A 126 -6.05 -1.07 2.49
CA ARG A 126 -5.48 0.24 2.14
C ARG A 126 -4.68 0.85 3.29
N ALA A 127 -5.14 0.72 4.53
CA ALA A 127 -4.40 1.17 5.71
C ALA A 127 -3.06 0.43 5.89
N ARG A 128 -2.99 -0.86 5.55
CA ARG A 128 -1.72 -1.61 5.52
C ARG A 128 -0.78 -1.09 4.44
N ALA A 129 -1.30 -0.70 3.28
CA ALA A 129 -0.48 -0.09 2.23
C ALA A 129 0.13 1.24 2.71
N VAL A 130 -0.62 2.05 3.46
CA VAL A 130 -0.08 3.26 4.12
C VAL A 130 1.06 2.91 5.08
N ALA A 131 0.94 1.85 5.88
CA ALA A 131 2.03 1.42 6.77
C ALA A 131 3.32 1.05 6.01
N VAL A 132 3.21 0.45 4.82
CA VAL A 132 4.36 0.15 3.97
C VAL A 132 5.01 1.43 3.45
N ILE A 133 4.21 2.42 3.05
CA ILE A 133 4.71 3.75 2.61
C ILE A 133 5.42 4.45 3.76
N ASP A 134 4.85 4.42 4.97
CA ASP A 134 5.43 5.03 6.16
C ASP A 134 6.76 4.35 6.53
N ALA A 135 6.82 3.02 6.48
CA ALA A 135 8.04 2.26 6.73
C ALA A 135 9.13 2.54 5.68
N ALA A 136 8.75 2.66 4.40
CA ALA A 136 9.68 2.96 3.32
C ALA A 136 10.21 4.41 3.36
N SER A 137 9.42 5.34 3.88
CA SER A 137 9.78 6.76 3.95
C SER A 137 10.84 7.07 5.02
N GLY A 138 10.99 6.20 6.02
CA GLY A 138 11.97 6.35 7.11
C GLY A 138 11.83 7.66 7.91
N ASP A 139 12.75 7.87 8.85
CA ASP A 139 12.79 9.05 9.72
C ASP A 139 13.52 10.26 9.08
N THR A 140 13.61 10.30 7.75
CA THR A 140 14.33 11.38 7.07
C THR A 140 13.41 12.58 6.88
N ASP A 141 13.63 13.62 7.68
CA ASP A 141 12.90 14.89 7.64
C ASP A 141 13.23 15.71 6.37
N SER A 142 12.19 16.14 5.65
CA SER A 142 12.31 17.02 4.47
C SER A 142 13.02 18.34 4.80
N ARG A 143 12.84 18.87 6.01
CA ARG A 143 13.53 20.09 6.49
C ARG A 143 15.03 19.87 6.62
N ARG A 144 15.43 18.67 7.07
CA ARG A 144 16.85 18.30 7.17
C ARG A 144 17.48 18.23 5.78
N LEU A 145 16.79 17.63 4.81
CA LEU A 145 17.27 17.56 3.41
C LEU A 145 17.40 18.96 2.78
N ARG A 146 16.44 19.87 3.04
CA ARG A 146 16.54 21.28 2.60
C ARG A 146 17.69 22.03 3.29
N GLY A 147 17.95 21.73 4.56
CA GLY A 147 19.13 22.22 5.28
C GLY A 147 20.44 21.73 4.63
N GLU A 148 20.49 20.45 4.26
CA GLU A 148 21.63 19.86 3.56
C GLU A 148 21.83 20.43 2.16
N HIS A 149 20.76 20.64 1.40
CA HIS A 149 20.81 21.34 0.12
C HIS A 149 21.46 22.72 0.27
N ARG A 150 20.95 23.56 1.19
CA ARG A 150 21.53 24.89 1.44
C ARG A 150 23.01 24.82 1.80
N ARG A 151 23.38 23.92 2.73
CA ARG A 151 24.78 23.71 3.13
C ARG A 151 25.66 23.34 1.92
N LEU A 152 25.22 22.39 1.09
CA LEU A 152 25.98 21.94 -0.08
C LEU A 152 26.11 23.04 -1.15
N THR A 153 25.08 23.85 -1.35
CA THR A 153 25.12 25.01 -2.26
C THR A 153 26.09 26.08 -1.77
N GLU A 154 26.11 26.37 -0.47
CA GLU A 154 27.08 27.31 0.15
C GLU A 154 28.52 26.79 0.03
N GLU A 155 28.74 25.50 0.32
CA GLU A 155 30.04 24.84 0.16
C GLU A 155 30.51 24.86 -1.32
N ALA A 156 29.62 24.62 -2.27
CA ALA A 156 29.92 24.71 -3.69
C ALA A 156 30.32 26.12 -4.12
N ALA A 157 29.63 27.14 -3.60
CA ALA A 157 29.89 28.55 -3.89
C ALA A 157 31.24 29.03 -3.35
N ALA A 158 31.70 28.48 -2.21
CA ALA A 158 32.99 28.78 -1.62
C ALA A 158 34.19 28.12 -2.35
N LEU A 159 33.94 27.11 -3.17
CA LEU A 159 34.98 26.38 -3.91
C LEU A 159 35.32 27.09 -5.24
N PRO A 160 36.59 27.10 -5.65
CA PRO A 160 36.97 27.53 -6.99
C PRO A 160 36.34 26.59 -8.05
N GLY A 161 36.21 27.09 -9.28
CA GLY A 161 35.71 26.28 -10.39
C GLY A 161 36.52 24.98 -10.56
N GLY A 162 35.84 23.85 -10.66
CA GLY A 162 36.50 22.54 -10.80
C GLY A 162 35.59 21.33 -10.59
N PRO A 163 36.13 20.11 -10.67
CA PRO A 163 35.37 18.87 -10.49
C PRO A 163 34.70 18.75 -9.11
N LEU A 164 35.39 19.20 -8.05
CA LEU A 164 34.84 19.13 -6.68
C LEU A 164 33.60 20.03 -6.52
N ARG A 165 33.64 21.23 -7.10
CA ARG A 165 32.49 22.14 -7.10
C ARG A 165 31.30 21.52 -7.84
N ARG A 166 31.52 20.93 -9.02
CA ARG A 166 30.47 20.22 -9.77
C ARG A 166 29.85 19.08 -8.98
N ALA A 167 30.68 18.24 -8.34
CA ALA A 167 30.19 17.16 -7.50
C ALA A 167 29.33 17.67 -6.31
N LYS A 168 29.68 18.83 -5.73
CA LYS A 168 28.87 19.47 -4.68
C LYS A 168 27.55 20.05 -5.21
N GLU A 169 27.57 20.66 -6.39
CA GLU A 169 26.35 21.14 -7.07
C GLU A 169 25.40 19.99 -7.40
N GLU A 170 25.93 18.88 -7.93
CA GLU A 170 25.17 17.64 -8.19
C GLU A 170 24.59 17.04 -6.91
N ALA A 171 25.40 16.97 -5.83
CA ALA A 171 24.93 16.51 -4.54
C ALA A 171 23.83 17.42 -3.96
N ALA A 172 23.95 18.74 -4.13
CA ALA A 172 22.93 19.69 -3.72
C ALA A 172 21.63 19.51 -4.51
N GLY A 173 21.73 19.29 -5.83
CA GLY A 173 20.58 18.96 -6.68
C GLY A 173 19.88 17.69 -6.23
N ALA A 174 20.64 16.62 -6.02
CA ALA A 174 20.11 15.34 -5.53
C ALA A 174 19.50 15.44 -4.12
N ALA A 175 20.01 16.33 -3.25
CA ALA A 175 19.41 16.59 -1.94
C ALA A 175 18.05 17.29 -2.06
N LEU A 176 17.94 18.27 -2.98
CA LEU A 176 16.68 18.97 -3.26
C LEU A 176 15.63 18.03 -3.85
N GLU A 177 15.99 17.24 -4.86
CA GLU A 177 15.08 16.26 -5.48
C GLU A 177 14.52 15.26 -4.44
N ARG A 178 15.37 14.80 -3.51
CA ARG A 178 14.93 13.94 -2.41
C ARG A 178 13.98 14.66 -1.45
N ALA A 179 14.22 15.93 -1.15
CA ALA A 179 13.33 16.73 -0.30
C ALA A 179 11.95 16.88 -0.96
N ASP A 180 11.90 17.20 -2.25
CA ASP A 180 10.65 17.38 -3.00
C ASP A 180 9.90 16.06 -3.18
N ALA A 181 10.62 14.96 -3.41
CA ALA A 181 10.01 13.63 -3.42
C ALA A 181 9.45 13.24 -2.05
N ARG A 182 10.07 13.69 -0.95
CA ARG A 182 9.57 13.43 0.41
C ARG A 182 8.30 14.22 0.70
N GLU A 183 8.27 15.51 0.36
CA GLU A 183 7.11 16.37 0.52
C GLU A 183 5.89 15.83 -0.26
N ARG A 184 6.08 15.44 -1.53
CA ARG A 184 5.04 14.78 -2.33
C ARG A 184 4.48 13.53 -1.65
N ARG A 185 5.33 12.71 -1.01
CA ARG A 185 4.86 11.54 -0.24
C ARG A 185 4.10 11.91 1.03
N GLU A 186 4.48 12.98 1.72
CA GLU A 186 3.76 13.48 2.91
C GLU A 186 2.36 13.98 2.54
N GLU A 187 2.25 14.72 1.43
CA GLU A 187 0.97 15.18 0.90
C GLU A 187 0.07 14.00 0.51
N LEU A 188 0.62 12.99 -0.19
CA LEU A 188 -0.11 11.78 -0.54
C LEU A 188 -0.55 10.99 0.69
N ARG A 189 0.31 10.87 1.71
CA ARG A 189 -0.05 10.26 2.99
C ARG A 189 -1.22 10.99 3.63
N ALA A 190 -1.16 12.32 3.71
CA ALA A 190 -2.23 13.13 4.28
C ALA A 190 -3.55 12.94 3.52
N LEU A 191 -3.50 12.92 2.19
CA LEU A 191 -4.67 12.68 1.33
C LEU A 191 -5.27 11.28 1.56
N LEU A 192 -4.42 10.25 1.65
CA LEU A 192 -4.86 8.86 1.93
C LEU A 192 -5.52 8.77 3.29
N LEU A 193 -4.94 9.36 4.33
CA LEU A 193 -5.50 9.36 5.68
C LEU A 193 -6.84 10.09 5.75
N ALA A 194 -6.92 11.29 5.17
CA ALA A 194 -8.17 12.05 5.12
C ALA A 194 -9.26 11.28 4.36
N THR A 195 -8.91 10.60 3.27
CA THR A 195 -9.86 9.80 2.50
C THR A 195 -10.30 8.56 3.28
N LEU A 196 -9.37 7.85 3.94
CA LEU A 196 -9.68 6.71 4.83
C LEU A 196 -10.63 7.12 5.95
N GLU A 197 -10.33 8.22 6.66
CA GLU A 197 -11.16 8.75 7.74
C GLU A 197 -12.56 9.08 7.23
N SER A 198 -12.65 9.85 6.13
CA SER A 198 -13.94 10.24 5.57
C SER A 198 -14.77 9.03 5.13
N THR A 199 -14.15 7.99 4.56
CA THR A 199 -14.84 6.77 4.12
C THR A 199 -15.31 5.93 5.31
N ALA A 200 -14.51 5.85 6.38
CA ALA A 200 -14.91 5.20 7.64
C ALA A 200 -16.13 5.90 8.26
N LEU A 201 -16.13 7.23 8.33
CA LEU A 201 -17.26 8.02 8.83
C LEU A 201 -18.53 7.82 7.99
N ARG A 202 -18.41 7.65 6.67
CA ARG A 202 -19.55 7.33 5.79
C ARG A 202 -20.13 5.94 6.05
N ALA A 203 -19.28 4.96 6.38
CA ALA A 203 -19.75 3.65 6.81
C ALA A 203 -20.50 3.71 8.15
N GLU A 204 -20.02 4.52 9.10
CA GLU A 204 -20.71 4.81 10.37
C GLU A 204 -22.09 5.44 10.11
N ALA A 205 -22.16 6.47 9.27
CA ALA A 205 -23.41 7.12 8.90
C ALA A 205 -24.41 6.14 8.24
N ALA A 206 -23.95 5.22 7.38
CA ALA A 206 -24.81 4.20 6.79
C ALA A 206 -25.45 3.29 7.86
N ALA A 207 -24.69 2.91 8.90
CA ALA A 207 -25.21 2.12 10.01
C ALA A 207 -26.24 2.89 10.86
N GLU A 208 -26.00 4.18 11.12
CA GLU A 208 -26.95 5.06 11.83
C GLU A 208 -28.28 5.23 11.05
N ARG A 209 -28.21 5.37 9.73
CA ARG A 209 -29.40 5.38 8.87
C ARG A 209 -30.13 4.04 8.92
N GLY A 210 -29.40 2.93 8.91
CA GLY A 210 -29.97 1.59 9.13
C GLY A 210 -30.70 1.47 10.47
N ALA A 211 -30.14 2.00 11.56
CA ALA A 211 -30.78 2.00 12.89
C ALA A 211 -32.11 2.77 12.89
N THR A 212 -32.16 3.88 12.16
CA THR A 212 -33.38 4.70 12.01
C THR A 212 -34.47 3.90 11.30
N ILE A 213 -34.13 3.17 10.24
CA ILE A 213 -35.07 2.32 9.48
C ILE A 213 -35.63 1.20 10.38
N VAL A 214 -34.77 0.55 11.18
CA VAL A 214 -35.20 -0.48 12.14
C VAL A 214 -36.19 0.09 13.17
N SER A 215 -35.92 1.30 13.67
CA SER A 215 -36.80 1.99 14.62
C SER A 215 -38.16 2.34 14.01
N LEU A 216 -38.19 2.80 12.76
CA LEU A 216 -39.43 3.08 12.03
C LEU A 216 -40.27 1.81 11.80
N ARG A 217 -39.63 0.71 11.41
CA ARG A 217 -40.30 -0.58 11.24
C ARG A 217 -40.92 -1.06 12.55
N ALA A 218 -40.19 -0.94 13.66
CA ALA A 218 -40.67 -1.32 14.98
C ALA A 218 -41.86 -0.46 15.45
N ALA A 219 -41.94 0.81 15.03
CA ALA A 219 -43.00 1.74 15.42
C ALA A 219 -44.27 1.65 14.56
N GLY A 220 -44.17 1.25 13.29
CA GLY A 220 -45.23 1.49 12.30
C GLY A 220 -45.85 0.28 11.60
N ASP A 221 -45.43 -0.96 11.90
CA ASP A 221 -45.81 -2.18 11.15
C ASP A 221 -45.72 -1.97 9.62
N VAL A 222 -44.76 -1.15 9.19
CA VAL A 222 -44.55 -0.83 7.79
C VAL A 222 -43.88 -2.04 7.14
N PRO A 223 -44.44 -2.61 6.07
CA PRO A 223 -43.84 -3.74 5.38
C PRO A 223 -42.49 -3.35 4.79
N ASP A 224 -41.58 -4.31 4.68
CA ASP A 224 -40.17 -4.10 4.31
C ASP A 224 -40.03 -3.38 2.96
N GLU A 225 -40.94 -3.66 2.04
CA GLU A 225 -40.96 -3.12 0.68
C GLU A 225 -41.31 -1.62 0.62
N GLN A 226 -41.83 -1.05 1.70
CA GLN A 226 -42.21 0.37 1.79
C GLN A 226 -41.19 1.22 2.57
N LEU A 227 -40.13 0.61 3.09
CA LEU A 227 -39.08 1.33 3.81
C LEU A 227 -38.21 2.13 2.82
N ASP A 228 -38.01 3.42 3.10
CA ASP A 228 -37.14 4.28 2.31
C ASP A 228 -35.66 3.98 2.62
N LEU A 229 -34.99 3.30 1.69
CA LEU A 229 -33.56 2.97 1.77
C LEU A 229 -32.67 4.08 1.16
N GLY A 230 -33.25 5.12 0.55
CA GLY A 230 -32.52 6.17 -0.16
C GLY A 230 -31.41 6.85 0.67
N PRO A 231 -31.61 7.12 1.97
CA PRO A 231 -30.55 7.64 2.83
C PRO A 231 -29.36 6.67 2.99
N VAL A 232 -29.62 5.37 3.18
CA VAL A 232 -28.56 4.35 3.28
C VAL A 232 -27.80 4.27 1.96
N ASP A 233 -28.51 4.15 0.84
CA ASP A 233 -27.91 4.07 -0.50
C ASP A 233 -27.03 5.28 -0.83
N THR A 234 -27.40 6.46 -0.33
CA THR A 234 -26.60 7.68 -0.50
C THR A 234 -25.26 7.58 0.23
N GLU A 235 -25.25 7.08 1.46
CA GLU A 235 -24.01 6.87 2.20
C GLU A 235 -23.16 5.73 1.59
N LEU A 236 -23.79 4.63 1.11
CA LEU A 236 -23.06 3.55 0.42
C LEU A 236 -22.39 4.03 -0.87
N ARG A 237 -23.06 4.88 -1.67
CA ARG A 237 -22.45 5.51 -2.84
C ARG A 237 -21.28 6.41 -2.46
N ALA A 238 -21.36 7.12 -1.34
CA ALA A 238 -20.25 7.93 -0.85
C ALA A 238 -19.07 7.06 -0.36
N VAL A 239 -19.34 5.93 0.31
CA VAL A 239 -18.32 4.93 0.66
C VAL A 239 -17.64 4.41 -0.60
N GLN A 240 -18.40 4.07 -1.64
CA GLN A 240 -17.86 3.61 -2.92
C GLN A 240 -16.91 4.64 -3.53
N ALA A 241 -17.36 5.89 -3.65
CA ALA A 241 -16.55 6.97 -4.19
C ALA A 241 -15.24 7.17 -3.41
N GLY A 242 -15.29 7.05 -2.07
CA GLY A 242 -14.10 7.09 -1.21
C GLY A 242 -13.13 5.95 -1.50
N LEU A 243 -13.62 4.72 -1.65
CA LEU A 243 -12.79 3.56 -2.00
C LEU A 243 -12.16 3.67 -3.39
N ASP A 244 -12.93 4.14 -4.38
CA ASP A 244 -12.44 4.35 -5.74
C ASP A 244 -11.34 5.43 -5.74
N ARG A 245 -11.54 6.49 -4.95
CA ARG A 245 -10.54 7.54 -4.78
C ARG A 245 -9.26 7.02 -4.11
N LEU A 246 -9.37 6.19 -3.07
CA LEU A 246 -8.21 5.52 -2.45
C LEU A 246 -7.45 4.66 -3.45
N GLU A 247 -8.17 3.91 -4.29
CA GLU A 247 -7.55 3.10 -5.33
C GLU A 247 -6.79 3.97 -6.35
N GLU A 248 -7.42 5.04 -6.85
CA GLU A 248 -6.82 5.98 -7.78
C GLU A 248 -5.51 6.56 -7.21
N ILE A 249 -5.53 7.03 -5.95
CA ILE A 249 -4.34 7.59 -5.28
C ILE A 249 -3.23 6.54 -5.20
N THR A 250 -3.55 5.31 -4.79
CA THR A 250 -2.54 4.23 -4.70
C THR A 250 -1.98 3.81 -6.07
N ARG A 251 -2.79 3.87 -7.13
CA ARG A 251 -2.37 3.55 -8.50
C ARG A 251 -1.45 4.62 -9.07
N ASN A 252 -1.75 5.89 -8.80
CA ASN A 252 -0.91 7.01 -9.21
C ASN A 252 0.46 6.93 -8.53
N LEU A 253 0.49 6.59 -7.23
CA LEU A 253 1.74 6.37 -6.49
C LEU A 253 2.61 5.27 -7.12
N ALA A 254 2.02 4.11 -7.41
CA ALA A 254 2.74 3.01 -8.06
C ALA A 254 3.26 3.37 -9.46
N SER A 255 2.57 4.27 -10.17
CA SER A 255 2.94 4.71 -11.52
C SER A 255 4.11 5.70 -11.51
N ASP A 256 4.16 6.60 -10.52
CA ASP A 256 5.25 7.57 -10.38
C ASP A 256 6.56 6.89 -9.98
N GLU A 257 6.54 5.90 -9.08
CA GLU A 257 7.73 5.12 -8.73
C GLU A 257 8.32 4.35 -9.93
N GLY A 258 7.47 3.89 -10.85
CA GLY A 258 7.92 3.21 -12.07
C GLY A 258 8.55 4.14 -13.12
N ARG A 259 8.31 5.45 -13.05
CA ARG A 259 8.90 6.45 -13.95
C ARG A 259 10.30 6.86 -13.50
N ASP A 260 10.49 7.05 -12.20
CA ASP A 260 11.76 7.49 -11.61
C ASP A 260 12.84 6.38 -11.68
N GLY A 261 12.46 5.11 -11.79
CA GLY A 261 13.40 3.98 -11.90
C GLY A 261 13.99 3.72 -13.30
N ARG A 262 13.64 4.50 -14.34
CA ARG A 262 14.13 4.31 -15.72
C ARG A 262 15.05 5.42 -16.24
N ALA A 263 15.29 6.46 -15.45
CA ALA A 263 16.22 7.55 -15.76
C ALA A 263 17.62 7.21 -15.22
#